data_AF-A0A1A9MYK9-F1
#
_entry.id   AF-A0A1A9MYK9-F1
#
_cell.length_a   1.000
_cell.length_b   1.000
_cell.length_c   1.000
_cell.angle_alpha   90.00
_cell.angle_beta   90.00
_cell.angle_gamma   90.00
#
_symmetry.space_group_name_H-M   'P 1'
#
loop_
_entity.id
_entity.type
_entity.pdbx_description
1 polymer ?
#
loop_
_entity_poly.entity_id
_entity_poly.type
_entity_poly.pdbx_seq_one_letter_code
_entity_poly.pdbx_strand_id
1 'polypeptide(L)'
;MFILAVYTNVVGWFAAQDLGDPRWVQFPLIQLGFTVGLIADDLWWHWRDGVAHALHFEDVIDGTCPDTEQQICEAAVWRWYEMQGRPWRISSRRDRPHVRFADAWQRMEAYQRAMKAEYLRRSNNHRV
;
A
#
# COMPACT_ATOMS: atom_id res chain seq x y z
N MET A 1 18.25 7.51 -4.35
CA MET A 1 18.83 7.50 -2.98
C MET A 1 19.55 6.19 -2.65
N PHE A 2 18.94 5.03 -2.87
CA PHE A 2 19.56 3.72 -2.55
C PHE A 2 20.94 3.47 -3.21
N ILE A 3 21.07 3.73 -4.51
CA ILE A 3 22.35 3.55 -5.24
C ILE A 3 23.47 4.41 -4.63
N LEU A 4 23.13 5.64 -4.22
CA LEU A 4 24.08 6.55 -3.57
C LEU A 4 24.47 6.01 -2.17
N ALA A 5 23.51 5.52 -1.39
CA ALA A 5 23.77 4.94 -0.07
C ALA A 5 24.64 3.67 -0.15
N VAL A 6 24.45 2.83 -1.17
CA VAL A 6 25.31 1.67 -1.43
C VAL A 6 26.71 2.13 -1.81
N TYR A 7 26.83 3.09 -2.73
CA TYR A 7 28.12 3.63 -3.16
C TYR A 7 28.90 4.25 -1.99
N THR A 8 28.27 5.07 -1.15
CA THR A 8 28.94 5.69 0.01
C THR A 8 29.37 4.65 1.04
N ASN A 9 28.65 3.52 1.17
CA ASN A 9 29.09 2.40 2.03
C ASN A 9 30.33 1.71 1.48
N VAL A 10 30.37 1.41 0.18
CA VAL A 10 31.55 0.78 -0.43
C VAL A 10 32.77 1.68 -0.29
N VAL A 11 32.64 2.98 -0.61
CA VAL A 11 33.75 3.94 -0.48
C VAL A 11 34.18 4.12 0.98
N GLY A 12 33.23 4.25 1.91
CA GLY A 12 33.53 4.39 3.33
C GLY A 12 34.21 3.17 3.94
N TRP A 13 33.87 1.97 3.44
CA TRP A 13 34.52 0.72 3.82
C TRP A 13 36.00 0.68 3.39
N PHE A 14 36.28 1.00 2.12
CA PHE A 14 37.67 1.06 1.64
C PHE A 14 38.46 2.17 2.35
N ALA A 15 37.87 3.35 2.55
CA ALA A 15 38.51 4.43 3.29
C ALA A 15 38.84 4.03 4.74
N ALA A 16 38.00 3.26 5.41
CA ALA A 16 38.27 2.78 6.76
C ALA A 16 39.41 1.75 6.81
N GLN A 17 39.53 0.90 5.77
CA GLN A 17 40.65 -0.03 5.65
C GLN A 17 41.97 0.70 5.37
N ASP A 18 41.94 1.70 4.49
CA ASP A 18 43.13 2.46 4.11
C ASP A 18 43.61 3.42 5.22
N LEU A 19 42.68 4.04 5.97
CA LEU A 19 42.99 5.00 7.03
C LEU A 19 43.09 4.36 8.42
N GLY A 20 42.65 3.11 8.60
CA GLY A 20 42.60 2.42 9.89
C GLY A 20 41.61 3.02 10.89
N ASP A 21 40.71 3.91 10.45
CA ASP A 21 39.72 4.57 11.31
C ASP A 21 38.30 4.05 11.01
N PRO A 22 37.65 3.36 11.96
CA PRO A 22 36.31 2.80 11.78
C PRO A 22 35.20 3.85 11.63
N ARG A 23 35.45 5.13 11.95
CA ARG A 23 34.47 6.21 11.81
C ARG A 23 34.00 6.41 10.37
N TRP A 24 34.86 6.07 9.39
CA TRP A 24 34.53 6.16 7.96
C TRP A 24 33.48 5.14 7.49
N VAL A 25 33.23 4.08 8.27
CA VAL A 25 32.16 3.09 8.01
C VAL A 25 30.85 3.45 8.73
N GLN A 26 30.95 4.15 9.86
CA GLN A 26 29.78 4.42 10.72
C GLN A 26 28.72 5.29 10.04
N PHE A 27 29.12 6.42 9.45
CA PHE A 27 28.18 7.32 8.78
C PHE A 27 27.48 6.70 7.57
N PRO A 28 28.19 6.01 6.65
CA PRO A 28 27.54 5.29 5.56
C PRO A 28 26.59 4.19 6.05
N LEU A 29 26.96 3.40 7.06
CA LEU A 29 26.08 2.35 7.59
C LEU A 29 24.77 2.92 8.12
N ILE A 30 24.82 4.05 8.83
CA ILE A 30 23.63 4.77 9.29
C ILE A 30 22.77 5.21 8.10
N GLN A 31 23.39 5.78 7.06
CA GLN A 31 22.70 6.20 5.85
C GLN A 31 22.02 5.03 5.11
N LEU A 32 22.70 3.87 5.03
CA LEU A 32 22.14 2.65 4.44
C LEU A 32 20.93 2.17 5.24
N GLY A 33 21.09 2.05 6.56
CA GLY A 33 20.01 1.62 7.46
C GLY A 33 18.79 2.52 7.36
N PHE A 34 19.00 3.84 7.34
CA PHE A 34 17.93 4.82 7.12
C PHE A 34 17.23 4.63 5.76
N THR A 35 18.01 4.46 4.69
CA THR A 35 17.45 4.29 3.33
C THR A 35 16.64 2.99 3.21
N VAL A 36 17.15 1.90 3.79
CA VAL A 36 16.43 0.61 3.85
C VAL A 36 15.15 0.75 4.68
N GLY A 37 15.20 1.48 5.79
CA GLY A 37 14.02 1.78 6.61
C GLY A 37 12.93 2.51 5.83
N LEU A 38 13.28 3.54 5.06
CA LEU A 38 12.31 4.25 4.20
C LEU A 38 11.69 3.35 3.13
N ILE A 39 12.51 2.50 2.49
CA ILE A 39 12.01 1.57 1.47
C ILE A 39 11.07 0.54 2.10
N ALA A 40 11.43 0.01 3.28
CA ALA A 40 10.62 -0.94 3.99
C ALA A 40 9.28 -0.34 4.43
N ASP A 41 9.28 0.90 4.93
CA ASP A 41 8.07 1.63 5.33
C ASP A 41 7.16 1.92 4.12
N ASP A 42 7.74 2.39 3.01
CA ASP A 42 6.99 2.66 1.77
C ASP A 42 6.39 1.38 1.18
N LEU A 43 7.17 0.30 1.12
CA LEU A 43 6.71 -1.00 0.64
C LEU A 43 5.60 -1.55 1.55
N TRP A 44 5.76 -1.39 2.86
CA TRP A 44 4.77 -1.78 3.84
C TRP A 44 3.46 -1.02 3.65
N TRP A 45 3.52 0.29 3.44
CA TRP A 45 2.35 1.13 3.18
C TRP A 45 1.63 0.73 1.89
N HIS A 46 2.35 0.61 0.77
CA HIS A 46 1.79 0.21 -0.52
C HIS A 46 1.16 -1.18 -0.47
N TRP A 47 1.82 -2.11 0.21
CA TRP A 47 1.29 -3.45 0.38
C TRP A 47 -0.01 -3.42 1.21
N ARG A 48 -0.04 -2.63 2.29
CA ARG A 48 -1.23 -2.51 3.15
C ARG A 48 -2.40 -1.88 2.38
N ASP A 49 -2.10 -0.87 1.57
CA ASP A 49 -3.07 -0.23 0.70
C ASP A 49 -3.65 -1.21 -0.34
N GLY A 50 -2.80 -2.03 -0.96
CA GLY A 50 -3.24 -3.07 -1.88
C GLY A 50 -4.14 -4.13 -1.21
N VAL A 51 -3.79 -4.55 0.02
CA VAL A 51 -4.63 -5.48 0.79
C VAL A 51 -5.98 -4.84 1.15
N ALA A 52 -5.99 -3.57 1.56
CA ALA A 52 -7.23 -2.86 1.90
C ALA A 52 -8.17 -2.75 0.70
N HIS A 53 -7.65 -2.35 -0.46
CA HIS A 53 -8.43 -2.24 -1.70
C HIS A 53 -8.96 -3.59 -2.17
N ALA A 54 -8.13 -4.63 -2.19
CA ALA A 54 -8.55 -5.95 -2.62
C ALA A 54 -9.62 -6.53 -1.67
N LEU A 55 -9.50 -6.30 -0.37
CA LEU A 55 -10.49 -6.74 0.62
C LEU A 55 -11.83 -6.03 0.43
N HIS A 56 -11.81 -4.71 0.30
CA HIS A 56 -13.03 -3.91 0.11
C HIS A 56 -13.73 -4.26 -1.20
N PHE A 57 -12.97 -4.35 -2.30
CA PHE A 57 -13.51 -4.73 -3.61
C PHE A 57 -14.19 -6.10 -3.60
N GLU A 58 -13.51 -7.12 -3.07
CA GLU A 58 -14.07 -8.46 -2.99
C GLU A 58 -15.32 -8.50 -2.11
N ASP A 59 -15.31 -7.79 -0.98
CA ASP A 59 -16.45 -7.77 -0.05
C ASP A 59 -17.64 -6.96 -0.58
N VAL A 60 -17.40 -5.95 -1.43
CA VAL A 60 -18.46 -5.25 -2.16
C VAL A 60 -19.08 -6.16 -3.21
N ILE A 61 -18.28 -6.92 -3.96
CA ILE A 61 -18.80 -7.88 -4.96
C ILE A 61 -19.62 -8.97 -4.29
N ASP A 62 -19.07 -9.55 -3.21
CA ASP A 62 -19.70 -10.60 -2.42
C ASP A 62 -20.95 -10.07 -1.67
N GLY A 63 -21.16 -8.75 -1.65
CA GLY A 63 -22.31 -8.10 -1.02
C GLY A 63 -22.26 -8.12 0.51
N THR A 64 -21.10 -8.41 1.10
CA THR A 64 -20.85 -8.40 2.53
C THR A 64 -20.52 -7.00 3.04
N CYS A 65 -19.93 -6.15 2.20
CA CYS A 65 -19.68 -4.75 2.51
C CYS A 65 -20.99 -3.95 2.33
N PRO A 66 -21.41 -3.13 3.32
CA PRO A 66 -22.62 -2.33 3.23
C PRO A 66 -22.47 -1.07 2.36
N ASP A 67 -21.26 -0.75 1.90
CA ASP A 67 -20.98 0.48 1.16
C ASP A 67 -21.65 0.44 -0.23
N THR A 68 -22.38 1.51 -0.55
CA THR A 68 -23.03 1.70 -1.85
C THR A 68 -22.15 2.51 -2.81
N GLU A 69 -22.47 2.53 -4.11
CA GLU A 69 -21.69 3.22 -5.17
C GLU A 69 -21.27 4.65 -4.79
N GLN A 70 -22.14 5.39 -4.10
CA GLN A 70 -21.87 6.79 -3.72
C GLN A 70 -20.95 6.94 -2.49
N GLN A 71 -20.77 5.86 -1.73
CA GLN A 71 -19.99 5.80 -0.49
C GLN A 71 -18.61 5.17 -0.71
N ILE A 72 -18.37 4.54 -1.86
CA ILE A 72 -17.07 3.97 -2.22
C ILE A 72 -16.08 5.13 -2.41
N CYS A 73 -15.16 5.24 -1.47
CA CYS A 73 -14.02 6.13 -1.52
C CYS A 73 -12.83 5.52 -0.77
N GLU A 74 -11.63 6.06 -0.94
CA GLU A 74 -10.43 5.53 -0.24
C GLU A 74 -10.58 5.55 1.28
N ALA A 75 -11.29 6.55 1.83
CA ALA A 75 -11.59 6.59 3.26
C ALA A 75 -12.51 5.43 3.69
N ALA A 76 -13.47 5.04 2.85
CA ALA A 76 -14.34 3.90 3.10
C ALA A 76 -13.56 2.57 3.01
N VAL A 77 -12.66 2.44 2.05
CA VAL A 77 -11.73 1.29 1.91
C VAL A 77 -10.93 1.10 3.20
N TRP A 78 -10.29 2.17 3.69
CA TRP A 78 -9.50 2.11 4.92
C TRP A 78 -10.34 1.82 6.16
N ARG A 79 -11.52 2.46 6.27
CA ARG A 79 -12.46 2.19 7.36
C ARG A 79 -12.88 0.73 7.39
N TRP A 80 -13.17 0.14 6.23
CA TRP A 80 -13.52 -1.28 6.12
C TRP A 80 -12.35 -2.17 6.52
N TYR A 81 -11.14 -1.86 6.03
CA TYR A 81 -9.92 -2.57 6.41
C TYR A 81 -9.67 -2.57 7.92
N GLU A 82 -9.91 -1.45 8.60
CA GLU A 82 -9.81 -1.36 10.05
C GLU A 82 -10.87 -2.19 10.77
N MET A 83 -12.11 -2.20 10.28
CA MET A 83 -13.19 -3.04 10.84
C MET A 83 -12.87 -4.53 10.75
N GLN A 84 -12.16 -4.96 9.70
CA GLN A 84 -11.72 -6.34 9.52
C GLN A 84 -10.48 -6.71 10.37
N GLY A 85 -10.04 -5.83 11.27
CA GLY A 85 -8.92 -6.08 12.18
C GLY A 85 -7.54 -5.92 11.53
N ARG A 86 -7.45 -5.19 10.41
CA ARG A 86 -6.21 -4.92 9.66
C ARG A 86 -5.52 -6.22 9.21
N PRO A 87 -6.19 -7.01 8.36
CA PRO A 87 -5.62 -8.26 7.90
C PRO A 87 -4.28 -8.03 7.20
N TRP A 88 -3.31 -8.87 7.55
CA TRP A 88 -2.01 -8.92 6.87
C TRP A 88 -2.14 -9.60 5.51
N ARG A 89 -3.22 -10.32 5.23
CA ARG A 89 -3.46 -10.89 3.91
C ARG A 89 -4.90 -11.26 3.78
N ILE A 90 -5.40 -11.23 2.55
CA ILE A 90 -6.69 -11.81 2.25
C ILE A 90 -6.54 -13.32 2.28
N SER A 91 -7.32 -13.97 3.15
CA SER A 91 -7.35 -15.42 3.18
C SER A 91 -8.12 -15.94 1.98
N SER A 92 -7.49 -16.80 1.16
CA SER A 92 -8.17 -17.50 0.07
C SER A 92 -9.22 -18.51 0.57
N ARG A 93 -9.15 -18.87 1.86
CA ARG A 93 -10.07 -19.81 2.52
C ARG A 93 -11.15 -19.11 3.35
N ARG A 94 -11.31 -17.78 3.23
CA ARG A 94 -12.40 -17.09 3.93
C ARG A 94 -13.73 -17.53 3.36
N ASP A 95 -14.70 -17.78 4.23
CA ASP A 95 -16.07 -18.09 3.80
C ASP A 95 -16.63 -16.90 3.04
N ARG A 96 -17.13 -17.17 1.82
CA ARG A 96 -17.76 -16.17 0.96
C ARG A 96 -19.20 -16.59 0.67
N PRO A 97 -20.16 -15.67 0.76
CA PRO A 97 -21.53 -15.96 0.37
C PRO A 97 -21.59 -16.32 -1.12
N HIS A 98 -22.48 -17.24 -1.47
CA HIS A 98 -22.70 -17.58 -2.87
C HIS A 98 -23.56 -16.50 -3.53
N VAL A 99 -22.97 -15.72 -4.42
CA VAL A 99 -23.65 -14.61 -5.12
C VAL A 99 -23.90 -15.01 -6.58
N ARG A 100 -25.05 -14.62 -7.13
CA ARG A 100 -25.32 -14.81 -8.56
C ARG A 100 -24.35 -13.97 -9.38
N PHE A 101 -23.82 -14.54 -10.46
CA PHE A 101 -22.85 -13.86 -11.32
C PHE A 101 -23.34 -12.49 -11.82
N ALA A 102 -24.63 -12.38 -12.15
CA ALA A 102 -25.22 -11.11 -12.59
C ALA A 102 -25.16 -10.01 -11.51
N ASP A 103 -25.40 -10.36 -10.25
CA ASP A 103 -25.38 -9.41 -9.13
C ASP A 103 -23.93 -8.97 -8.83
N ALA A 104 -23.00 -9.93 -8.84
CA ALA A 104 -21.57 -9.68 -8.71
C ALA A 104 -21.06 -8.73 -9.82
N TRP A 105 -21.49 -8.97 -11.07
CA TRP A 105 -21.15 -8.14 -12.21
C TRP A 105 -21.67 -6.70 -12.07
N GLN A 106 -22.93 -6.53 -11.69
CA GLN A 106 -23.51 -5.20 -11.46
C GLN A 106 -22.77 -4.43 -10.36
N ARG A 107 -22.39 -5.09 -9.26
CA ARG A 107 -21.63 -4.45 -8.18
C ARG A 107 -20.21 -4.09 -8.61
N MET A 108 -19.58 -4.92 -9.43
CA MET A 108 -18.27 -4.61 -10.01
C MET A 108 -18.32 -3.37 -10.89
N GLU A 109 -19.33 -3.24 -11.77
CA GLU A 109 -19.51 -2.04 -12.61
C GLU A 109 -19.77 -0.79 -11.76
N ALA A 110 -20.59 -0.91 -10.71
CA ALA A 110 -20.82 0.18 -9.77
C ALA A 110 -19.51 0.60 -9.07
N TYR A 111 -18.72 -0.35 -8.58
CA TYR A 111 -17.43 -0.08 -7.95
C TYR A 111 -16.48 0.68 -8.89
N GLN A 112 -16.36 0.25 -10.15
CA GLN A 112 -15.52 0.93 -11.14
C GLN A 112 -15.99 2.36 -11.42
N ARG A 113 -17.31 2.58 -11.53
CA ARG A 113 -17.89 3.92 -11.73
C ARG A 113 -17.60 4.83 -10.53
N ALA A 114 -17.74 4.32 -9.31
CA ALA A 114 -17.45 5.06 -8.09
C ALA A 114 -15.97 5.47 -7.98
N MET A 115 -15.03 4.52 -8.16
CA MET A 115 -13.60 4.79 -8.09
C MET A 115 -13.16 5.80 -9.17
N LYS A 116 -13.72 5.70 -10.38
CA LYS A 116 -13.47 6.68 -11.45
C LYS A 116 -13.99 8.07 -11.07
N ALA A 117 -15.17 8.16 -10.46
CA ALA A 117 -15.73 9.42 -10.00
C ALA A 117 -14.89 10.04 -8.87
N GLU A 118 -14.41 9.24 -7.92
CA GLU A 118 -13.50 9.70 -6.86
C GLU A 118 -12.18 10.21 -7.44
N TYR A 119 -11.57 9.47 -8.37
CA TYR A 119 -10.34 9.89 -9.04
C TYR A 119 -10.50 11.25 -9.73
N LEU A 120 -11.61 11.45 -10.47
CA LEU A 120 -11.91 12.73 -11.12
C LEU A 120 -12.12 13.85 -10.11
N ARG A 121 -12.81 13.60 -8.99
CA ARG A 121 -12.99 14.58 -7.90
C ARG A 121 -11.65 15.01 -7.30
N ARG A 122 -10.75 14.06 -7.01
CA ARG A 122 -9.41 14.37 -6.47
C ARG A 122 -8.57 15.16 -7.46
N SER A 123 -8.57 14.75 -8.72
CA SER A 123 -7.83 15.44 -9.78
C SER A 123 -8.32 16.88 -9.98
N ASN A 124 -9.62 17.14 -9.83
CA ASN A 124 -10.14 18.49 -9.94
C ASN A 124 -9.82 19.33 -8.70
N ASN A 125 -9.86 18.75 -7.49
CA ASN A 125 -9.48 19.46 -6.27
C ASN A 125 -7.98 19.81 -6.20
N HIS A 126 -7.10 19.06 -6.87
CA HIS A 126 -5.67 19.40 -6.96
C HIS A 126 -5.35 20.52 -7.98
N ARG A 127 -6.33 20.97 -8.77
CA ARG A 127 -6.16 22.03 -9.79
C ARG A 127 -6.64 23.41 -9.32
N VAL A 128 -7.15 23.52 -8.10
CA VAL A 128 -7.57 24.77 -7.46
C VAL A 128 -6.52 25.15 -6.41
#